data_AF-A0A9N9D4G3-F1
#
_entry.id   AF-A0A9N9D4G3-F1
#
_cell.length_a   1.000
_cell.length_b   1.000
_cell.length_c   1.000
_cell.angle_alpha   90.00
_cell.angle_beta   90.00
_cell.angle_gamma   90.00
#
_symmetry.space_group_name_H-M   'P 1'
#
loop_
_entity.id
_entity.type
_entity.pdbx_description
1 polymer ?
#
loop_
_entity_poly.entity_id
_entity_poly.type
_entity_poly.pdbx_seq_one_letter_code
_entity_poly.pdbx_strand_id
1 'polypeptide(L)'
;MVNAIPHKLIKRTTDFIQCPPPEGSTTKVPLLKVSLSADPPVAGQKDTFTVSGKLLKDATEQTKLGVAFVDLNGNTIGDLTVVSACSGSGCKIKAGDQYTQTVDVQVPNNLTKL
;
A
#
# COMPACT_ATOMS: atom_id res chain seq x y z
N MET A 1 -16.64 25.53 -33.65
CA MET A 1 -16.96 24.20 -33.08
C MET A 1 -15.65 23.49 -32.77
N VAL A 2 -15.18 23.59 -31.53
CA VAL A 2 -14.00 22.85 -31.05
C VAL A 2 -14.46 21.43 -30.75
N ASN A 3 -13.99 20.47 -31.55
CA ASN A 3 -14.26 19.06 -31.32
C ASN A 3 -13.24 18.57 -30.29
N ALA A 4 -13.59 18.68 -29.00
CA ALA A 4 -12.84 18.05 -27.95
C ALA A 4 -13.05 16.54 -28.07
N ILE A 5 -12.09 15.84 -28.67
CA ILE A 5 -11.97 14.39 -28.53
C ILE A 5 -11.99 14.15 -27.02
N PRO A 6 -12.94 13.38 -26.47
CA PRO A 6 -12.98 13.15 -25.04
C PRO A 6 -11.69 12.44 -24.72
N HIS A 7 -10.75 13.13 -24.08
CA HIS A 7 -9.68 12.48 -23.34
C HIS A 7 -10.43 11.54 -22.40
N LYS A 8 -10.49 10.25 -22.76
CA LYS A 8 -10.95 9.22 -21.85
C LYS A 8 -10.09 9.42 -20.62
N LEU A 9 -10.69 9.94 -19.56
CA LEU A 9 -10.18 9.84 -18.20
C LEU A 9 -10.10 8.34 -17.95
N ILE A 10 -9.00 7.72 -18.40
CA ILE A 10 -8.65 6.36 -18.02
C ILE A 10 -8.36 6.51 -16.53
N LYS A 11 -9.38 6.26 -15.72
CA LYS A 11 -9.24 6.11 -14.28
C LYS A 11 -8.28 4.93 -14.11
N ARG A 12 -7.01 5.24 -13.88
CA ARG A 12 -5.98 4.24 -13.61
C ARG A 12 -6.25 3.75 -12.20
N THR A 13 -7.07 2.72 -12.08
CA THR A 13 -7.30 2.04 -10.81
C THR A 13 -6.02 1.32 -10.43
N THR A 14 -5.55 1.51 -9.21
CA THR A 14 -4.38 0.80 -8.69
C THR A 14 -4.79 -0.62 -8.31
N ASP A 15 -4.18 -1.61 -8.95
CA ASP A 15 -4.38 -3.02 -8.61
C ASP A 15 -3.37 -3.47 -7.56
N PHE A 16 -3.86 -4.01 -6.45
CA PHE A 16 -3.04 -4.61 -5.41
C PHE A 16 -3.02 -6.13 -5.57
N ILE A 17 -1.82 -6.67 -5.74
CA ILE A 17 -1.60 -8.12 -5.85
C ILE A 17 -0.88 -8.64 -4.60
N GLN A 18 -1.03 -9.94 -4.36
CA GLN A 18 -0.33 -10.60 -3.27
C GLN A 18 1.17 -10.69 -3.60
N CYS A 19 2.03 -10.34 -2.64
CA CYS A 19 3.46 -10.58 -2.79
C CYS A 19 3.73 -12.09 -2.94
N PRO A 20 4.68 -12.48 -3.81
CA PRO A 20 5.13 -13.86 -3.87
C PRO A 20 5.68 -14.29 -2.50
N PRO A 21 5.51 -15.57 -2.11
CA PRO A 21 6.11 -16.05 -0.88
C PRO A 21 7.64 -15.94 -0.97
N PRO A 22 8.34 -15.61 0.13
CA PRO A 22 9.79 -15.59 0.15
C PRO A 22 10.33 -16.99 -0.21
N GLU A 23 11.45 -17.03 -0.93
CA GLU A 23 12.05 -18.28 -1.41
C GLU A 23 12.21 -19.30 -0.27
N GLY A 24 11.72 -20.51 -0.48
CA GLY A 24 11.75 -21.58 0.52
C GLY A 24 10.65 -21.54 1.58
N SER A 25 9.70 -20.59 1.52
CA SER A 25 8.55 -20.55 2.43
C SER A 25 7.23 -20.93 1.75
N THR A 26 6.45 -21.80 2.40
CA THR A 26 5.05 -22.08 2.03
C THR A 26 4.07 -21.13 2.71
N THR A 27 4.57 -20.12 3.42
CA THR A 27 3.74 -19.16 4.16
C THR A 27 2.98 -18.29 3.17
N LYS A 28 1.67 -18.55 3.04
CA LYS A 28 0.77 -17.64 2.32
C LYS A 28 0.76 -16.30 3.05
N VAL A 29 0.90 -15.21 2.30
CA VAL A 29 0.68 -13.85 2.81
C VAL A 29 -0.76 -13.50 2.45
N PRO A 30 -1.62 -13.07 3.40
CA PRO A 30 -2.98 -12.72 3.02
C PRO A 30 -2.97 -11.50 2.11
N LEU A 31 -3.78 -11.51 1.06
CA LEU A 31 -4.04 -10.29 0.31
C LEU A 31 -4.84 -9.33 1.21
N LEU A 32 -4.20 -8.23 1.58
CA LEU A 32 -4.86 -7.15 2.31
C LEU A 32 -5.51 -6.21 1.30
N LYS A 33 -6.68 -5.71 1.64
CA LYS A 33 -7.36 -4.68 0.86
C LYS A 33 -6.73 -3.34 1.17
N VAL A 34 -6.21 -2.68 0.15
CA VAL A 34 -5.65 -1.34 0.25
C VAL A 34 -6.55 -0.38 -0.51
N SER A 35 -6.86 0.76 0.09
CA SER A 35 -7.53 1.87 -0.57
C SER A 35 -6.75 3.16 -0.39
N LEU A 36 -6.68 3.94 -1.46
CA LEU A 36 -5.96 5.21 -1.55
C LEU A 36 -6.95 6.36 -1.47
N SER A 37 -6.53 7.51 -0.91
CA SER A 37 -7.35 8.72 -0.96
C SER A 37 -7.38 9.32 -2.37
N ALA A 38 -6.27 9.20 -3.10
CA ALA A 38 -6.15 9.53 -4.52
C ALA A 38 -5.73 8.27 -5.32
N ASP A 39 -6.61 7.79 -6.20
CA ASP A 39 -6.32 6.65 -7.07
C ASP A 39 -6.39 7.06 -8.56
N PRO A 40 -5.25 7.12 -9.28
CA PRO A 40 -3.90 6.75 -8.85
C PRO A 40 -3.23 7.81 -7.94
N PRO A 41 -2.18 7.45 -7.18
CA PRO A 41 -1.43 8.39 -6.34
C PRO A 41 -0.88 9.56 -7.16
N VAL A 42 -0.98 10.78 -6.62
CA VAL A 42 -0.49 11.99 -7.29
C VAL A 42 0.92 12.31 -6.81
N ALA A 43 1.88 12.33 -7.75
CA ALA A 43 3.27 12.65 -7.46
C ALA A 43 3.42 13.97 -6.68
N GLY A 44 4.23 13.95 -5.62
CA GLY A 44 4.52 15.11 -4.79
C GLY A 44 3.43 15.51 -3.80
N GLN A 45 2.30 14.81 -3.76
CA GLN A 45 1.24 15.05 -2.79
C GLN A 45 1.29 14.03 -1.65
N LYS A 46 0.69 14.39 -0.52
CA LYS A 46 0.40 13.42 0.54
C LYS A 46 -0.81 12.61 0.13
N ASP A 47 -0.74 11.30 0.31
CA ASP A 47 -1.84 10.37 0.07
C ASP A 47 -2.02 9.46 1.28
N THR A 48 -3.26 9.13 1.60
CA THR A 48 -3.60 8.27 2.74
C THR A 48 -3.89 6.85 2.24
N PHE A 49 -3.10 5.90 2.73
CA PHE A 49 -3.23 4.48 2.45
C PHE A 49 -3.99 3.82 3.59
N THR A 50 -5.19 3.30 3.30
CA THR A 50 -5.97 2.51 4.25
C THR A 50 -5.79 1.04 3.94
N VAL A 51 -5.14 0.31 4.83
CA VAL A 51 -4.90 -1.13 4.71
C VAL A 51 -5.84 -1.85 5.65
N SER A 52 -6.60 -2.80 5.12
CA SER A 52 -7.57 -3.59 5.88
C SER A 52 -7.55 -5.06 5.46
N GLY A 53 -7.79 -5.97 6.39
CA GLY A 53 -7.87 -7.39 6.09
C GLY A 53 -7.67 -8.26 7.32
N LYS A 54 -7.55 -9.57 7.13
CA LYS A 54 -7.30 -10.52 8.22
C LYS A 54 -5.86 -10.96 8.20
N LEU A 55 -5.18 -10.84 9.34
CA LEU A 55 -3.82 -11.34 9.49
C LEU A 55 -3.84 -12.87 9.67
N LEU A 56 -2.85 -13.57 9.12
CA LEU A 56 -2.73 -15.03 9.29
C LEU A 56 -1.91 -15.43 10.53
N LYS A 57 -1.22 -14.46 11.14
CA LYS A 57 -0.42 -14.62 12.35
C LYS A 57 -0.73 -13.47 13.29
N ASP A 58 -0.53 -13.71 14.58
CA ASP A 58 -0.63 -12.69 15.61
C ASP A 58 0.35 -11.54 15.29
N ALA A 59 -0.15 -10.30 15.31
CA ALA A 59 0.71 -9.14 15.22
C ALA A 59 1.34 -8.88 16.60
N THR A 60 2.65 -8.72 16.59
CA THR A 60 3.44 -8.31 17.76
C THR A 60 3.89 -6.87 17.60
N GLU A 61 4.46 -6.27 18.63
CA GLU A 61 5.03 -4.91 18.57
C GLU A 61 6.14 -4.75 17.51
N GLN A 62 6.75 -5.87 17.09
CA GLN A 62 7.73 -5.91 15.99
C GLN A 62 7.08 -5.89 14.61
N THR A 63 5.76 -6.02 14.52
CA THR A 63 5.03 -6.01 13.26
C THR A 63 4.95 -4.59 12.74
N LYS A 64 5.37 -4.40 11.50
CA LYS A 64 5.43 -3.09 10.86
C LYS A 64 4.65 -3.12 9.55
N LEU A 65 3.98 -2.01 9.26
CA LEU A 65 3.41 -1.75 7.95
C LEU A 65 4.38 -0.84 7.19
N GLY A 66 4.86 -1.31 6.04
CA GLY A 66 5.74 -0.57 5.15
C GLY A 66 5.04 -0.19 3.86
N VAL A 67 5.19 1.07 3.42
CA VAL A 67 4.77 1.54 2.09
C VAL A 67 6.00 2.03 1.35
N ALA A 68 6.26 1.42 0.20
CA ALA A 68 7.37 1.73 -0.69
C ALA A 68 6.85 1.98 -2.11
N PHE A 69 7.49 2.89 -2.83
CA PHE A 69 7.32 3.05 -4.27
C PHE A 69 8.52 2.41 -4.95
N VAL A 70 8.30 1.60 -5.97
CA VAL A 70 9.37 0.94 -6.74
C VAL A 70 9.14 1.17 -8.22
N ASP A 71 10.22 1.35 -8.98
CA ASP A 71 10.16 1.39 -10.44
C ASP A 71 10.05 -0.04 -11.03
N LEU A 72 9.88 -0.12 -12.35
CA LEU A 72 9.81 -1.40 -13.06
C LEU A 72 11.12 -2.21 -13.01
N ASN A 73 12.23 -1.58 -12.62
CA ASN A 73 13.54 -2.22 -12.45
C ASN A 73 13.77 -2.67 -11.00
N GLY A 74 12.80 -2.45 -10.10
CA GLY A 74 12.89 -2.78 -8.68
C GLY A 74 13.65 -1.76 -7.82
N ASN A 75 13.98 -0.58 -8.36
CA ASN A 75 14.61 0.48 -7.57
C ASN A 75 13.55 1.22 -6.74
N THR A 76 13.83 1.45 -5.47
CA THR A 76 12.95 2.26 -4.61
C THR A 76 12.96 3.73 -5.04
N ILE A 77 11.78 4.30 -5.23
CA ILE A 77 11.57 5.70 -5.56
C ILE A 77 11.22 6.43 -4.25
N GLY A 78 12.12 7.28 -3.76
CA GLY A 78 11.92 8.01 -2.51
C GLY A 78 12.06 7.15 -1.25
N ASP A 79 11.54 7.67 -0.13
CA ASP A 79 11.72 7.06 1.19
C ASP A 79 10.68 5.98 1.49
N LEU A 80 11.13 4.89 2.11
CA LEU A 80 10.26 3.85 2.67
C LEU A 80 9.53 4.40 3.91
N THR A 81 8.21 4.45 3.87
CA THR A 81 7.41 4.78 5.05
C THR A 81 7.16 3.52 5.85
N VAL A 82 7.63 3.47 7.11
CA VAL A 82 7.41 2.33 8.01
C VAL A 82 6.74 2.80 9.28
N VAL A 83 5.58 2.23 9.59
CA VAL A 83 4.86 2.45 10.85
C VAL A 83 4.70 1.14 11.60
N SER A 84 4.51 1.21 12.93
CA SER A 84 4.10 0.02 13.67
C SER A 84 2.69 -0.36 13.23
N ALA A 85 2.45 -1.65 13.01
CA ALA A 85 1.10 -2.17 12.79
C ALA A 85 0.23 -2.09 14.06
N CYS A 86 0.84 -1.82 15.21
CA CYS A 86 0.17 -1.73 16.49
C CYS A 86 0.06 -0.25 16.90
N SER A 87 -1.17 0.23 17.11
CA SER A 87 -1.43 1.56 17.65
C SER A 87 -1.76 1.48 19.14
N GLY A 88 -0.85 1.92 20.01
CA GLY A 88 -1.08 2.05 21.47
C GLY A 88 -0.31 1.04 22.34
N SER A 89 -0.67 0.98 23.63
CA SER A 89 -0.04 0.09 24.62
C SER A 89 -0.53 -1.35 24.50
N GLY A 90 0.24 -2.17 23.76
CA GLY A 90 0.05 -3.60 23.58
C GLY A 90 -0.56 -3.99 22.23
N CYS A 91 0.15 -4.83 21.47
CA CYS A 91 -0.37 -5.36 20.20
C CYS A 91 -1.33 -6.53 20.46
N LYS A 92 -2.63 -6.26 20.37
CA LYS A 92 -3.69 -7.26 20.64
C LYS A 92 -4.29 -7.88 19.37
N ILE A 93 -3.72 -7.64 18.20
CA ILE A 93 -4.26 -8.15 16.93
C ILE A 93 -3.85 -9.61 16.78
N LYS A 94 -4.81 -10.54 16.86
CA LYS A 94 -4.56 -11.96 16.69
C LYS A 94 -4.74 -12.39 15.24
N ALA A 95 -4.22 -13.57 14.92
CA ALA A 95 -4.53 -14.25 13.67
C ALA A 95 -6.05 -14.39 13.50
N GLY A 96 -6.56 -14.01 12.33
CA GLY A 96 -7.98 -14.04 11.99
C GLY A 96 -8.75 -12.77 12.35
N ASP A 97 -8.20 -11.89 13.19
CA ASP A 97 -8.84 -10.62 13.53
C ASP A 97 -8.85 -9.65 12.35
N GLN A 98 -9.87 -8.79 12.32
CA GLN A 98 -9.96 -7.71 11.35
C GLN A 98 -8.92 -6.63 11.71
N TYR A 99 -7.90 -6.52 10.88
CA TYR A 99 -6.92 -5.44 10.93
C TYR A 99 -7.37 -4.28 10.06
N THR A 100 -7.21 -3.05 10.55
CA THR A 100 -7.39 -1.83 9.77
C THR A 100 -6.41 -0.76 10.25
N GLN A 101 -5.66 -0.15 9.33
CA GLN A 101 -4.73 0.93 9.63
C GLN A 101 -4.68 1.93 8.48
N THR A 102 -4.63 3.20 8.83
CA THR A 102 -4.42 4.32 7.91
C THR A 102 -3.01 4.87 8.06
N VAL A 103 -2.32 5.10 6.94
CA VAL A 103 -0.97 5.68 6.93
C VAL A 103 -0.94 6.81 5.91
N ASP A 104 -0.52 7.99 6.35
CA ASP A 104 -0.25 9.10 5.46
C ASP A 104 1.18 8.98 4.92
N VAL A 105 1.30 8.99 3.59
CA VAL A 105 2.57 8.79 2.89
C VAL A 105 2.80 9.98 1.96
N GLN A 106 4.03 10.50 1.97
CA GLN A 106 4.45 11.48 0.98
C GLN A 106 4.77 10.76 -0.33
N VAL A 107 3.96 10.97 -1.37
CA VAL A 107 4.19 10.36 -2.67
C VAL A 107 5.42 11.03 -3.32
N PRO A 108 6.41 10.26 -3.81
CA PRO A 108 7.58 10.81 -4.47
C PRO A 108 7.20 11.68 -5.68
N ASN A 109 7.97 12.73 -5.94
CA ASN A 109 7.79 13.58 -7.13
C ASN A 109 8.06 12.84 -8.45
N ASN A 110 8.83 11.75 -8.37
CA ASN A 110 9.43 11.08 -9.52
C ASN A 110 8.70 9.77 -9.84
N LEU A 111 7.37 9.73 -9.70
CA LEU A 111 6.61 8.60 -10.22
C LEU A 111 6.69 8.63 -11.74
N THR A 112 7.43 7.69 -12.32
CA THR A 112 7.49 7.53 -13.77
C THR A 112 6.06 7.36 -14.27
N LYS A 113 5.56 8.31 -15.07
CA LYS A 113 4.25 8.17 -15.71
C LYS A 113 4.32 6.95 -16.63
N LEU A 114 3.63 5.88 -16.23
CA LEU A 114 3.29 4.77 -17.14
C LEU A 114 2.53 5.30 -18.36
#